data_AF-A0AA88Y4V5-F1
#
_entry.id   AF-A0AA88Y4V5-F1
#
_cell.length_a   1.000
_cell.length_b   1.000
_cell.length_c   1.000
_cell.angle_alpha   90.00
_cell.angle_beta   90.00
_cell.angle_gamma   90.00
#
_symmetry.space_group_name_H-M   'P 1'
#
loop_
_entity.id
_entity.type
_entity.pdbx_description
1 polymer ?
#
loop_
_entity_poly.entity_id
_entity_poly.type
_entity_poly.pdbx_seq_one_letter_code
_entity_poly.pdbx_strand_id
1 'polypeptide(L)'
;MYYFESNLPNDVLLERAIDAWYSERYTWKMSGDCADACSYTQLVWAKSKKIGCAINRCPELTLPEEYVPNAWFLYCVYDPK
;
A
#
# COMPACT_ATOMS: atom_id res chain seq x y z
N MET A 1 -13.42 1.24 -3.95
CA MET A 1 -13.58 -0.11 -3.38
C MET A 1 -13.50 -1.14 -4.51
N TYR A 2 -12.36 -1.81 -4.65
CA TYR A 2 -12.23 -2.96 -5.54
C TYR A 2 -12.29 -4.21 -4.66
N TYR A 3 -13.20 -5.13 -4.95
CA TYR A 3 -13.27 -6.44 -4.28
C TYR A 3 -12.18 -7.34 -4.88
N PHE A 4 -11.27 -7.83 -4.05
CA PHE A 4 -10.23 -8.78 -4.46
C PHE A 4 -10.69 -10.18 -4.07
N GLU A 5 -10.67 -11.12 -5.02
CA GLU A 5 -10.93 -12.53 -4.74
C GLU A 5 -10.01 -13.04 -3.63
N SER A 6 -10.60 -13.69 -2.62
CA SER A 6 -9.96 -14.04 -1.35
C SER A 6 -8.99 -15.23 -1.42
N ASN A 7 -8.77 -15.79 -2.61
CA ASN A 7 -7.94 -16.99 -2.86
C ASN A 7 -6.77 -16.74 -3.83
N LEU A 8 -6.33 -15.50 -4.02
CA LEU A 8 -5.18 -15.20 -4.87
C LEU A 8 -3.85 -15.58 -4.19
N PRO A 9 -2.84 -16.01 -4.97
CA PRO A 9 -1.47 -16.17 -4.49
C PRO A 9 -0.91 -14.88 -3.86
N ASN A 10 -0.02 -15.02 -2.86
CA ASN A 10 0.54 -13.88 -2.14
C ASN A 10 1.30 -12.89 -3.04
N ASP A 11 1.97 -13.39 -4.07
CA ASP A 11 2.67 -12.58 -5.07
C ASP A 11 1.71 -11.72 -5.91
N VAL A 12 0.55 -12.26 -6.28
CA VAL A 12 -0.49 -11.50 -7.00
C VAL A 12 -1.13 -10.45 -6.09
N LEU A 13 -1.37 -10.76 -4.82
CA LEU A 13 -1.89 -9.79 -3.85
C LEU A 13 -0.88 -8.65 -3.62
N LEU A 14 0.41 -8.99 -3.54
CA LEU A 14 1.49 -8.02 -3.40
C LEU A 14 1.55 -7.10 -4.63
N GLU A 15 1.60 -7.66 -5.84
CA GLU A 15 1.66 -6.89 -7.08
C GLU A 15 0.50 -5.89 -7.18
N ARG A 16 -0.73 -6.35 -6.96
CA ARG A 16 -1.89 -5.46 -7.05
C ARG A 16 -1.93 -4.39 -5.95
N ALA A 17 -1.38 -4.67 -4.76
CA ALA A 17 -1.29 -3.68 -3.70
C ALA A 17 -0.24 -2.61 -4.01
N ILE A 18 0.92 -3.00 -4.55
CA ILE A 18 1.94 -2.06 -5.03
C ILE A 18 1.41 -1.23 -6.20
N ASP A 19 0.68 -1.84 -7.15
CA ASP A 19 0.04 -1.12 -8.26
C ASP A 19 -0.99 -0.11 -7.77
N ALA A 20 -1.75 -0.43 -6.71
CA ALA A 20 -2.70 0.49 -6.11
C ALA A 20 -1.99 1.72 -5.55
N TRP A 21 -0.90 1.53 -4.78
CA TRP A 21 -0.06 2.64 -4.30
C TRP A 21 0.56 3.44 -5.44
N TYR A 22 1.05 2.77 -6.50
CA TYR A 22 1.64 3.43 -7.66
C TYR A 22 0.61 4.23 -8.47
N SER A 23 -0.66 3.81 -8.47
CA SER A 23 -1.74 4.48 -9.20
C SER A 23 -2.04 5.90 -8.70
N GLU A 24 -1.66 6.23 -7.46
CA GLU A 24 -1.76 7.59 -6.91
C GLU A 24 -0.96 8.63 -7.75
N ARG A 25 -0.04 8.19 -8.62
CA ARG A 25 0.65 9.05 -9.60
C ARG A 25 -0.30 9.88 -10.48
N TYR A 26 -1.54 9.42 -10.70
CA TYR A 26 -2.51 10.12 -11.54
C TYR A 26 -3.13 11.33 -10.82
N THR A 27 -3.13 11.34 -9.48
CA THR A 27 -3.63 12.45 -8.66
C THR A 27 -2.50 13.31 -8.09
N TRP A 28 -1.26 12.80 -8.11
CA TRP A 28 -0.09 13.50 -7.62
C TRP A 28 0.17 14.82 -8.36
N LYS A 29 0.45 15.86 -7.59
CA LYS A 29 0.96 17.14 -8.07
C LYS A 29 2.26 17.42 -7.34
N MET A 30 3.19 18.12 -7.99
CA MET A 30 4.46 18.50 -7.40
C MET A 30 4.26 19.61 -6.34
N SER A 31 3.70 19.24 -5.19
CA SER A 31 3.57 20.06 -3.99
C SER A 31 4.59 19.60 -2.94
N GLY A 32 4.88 20.46 -1.96
CA GLY A 32 5.82 20.15 -0.88
C GLY A 32 5.30 19.09 0.11
N ASP A 33 3.99 18.79 0.05
CA ASP A 33 3.31 17.72 0.75
C ASP A 33 2.91 16.60 -0.22
N CYS A 34 2.64 15.39 0.31
CA CYS A 34 2.20 14.27 -0.53
C CYS A 34 0.69 14.19 -0.75
N ALA A 35 -0.11 14.99 -0.04
CA ALA A 35 -1.58 14.97 -0.09
C ALA A 35 -2.14 13.53 -0.06
N ASP A 36 -2.97 13.15 -1.02
CA ASP A 36 -3.54 11.79 -1.14
C ASP A 36 -2.62 10.81 -1.88
N ALA A 37 -1.39 11.22 -2.23
CA ALA A 37 -0.43 10.46 -3.04
C ALA A 37 0.85 10.09 -2.27
N CYS A 38 0.74 9.91 -0.95
CA CYS A 38 1.85 9.58 -0.06
C CYS A 38 2.45 8.21 -0.34
N SER A 39 1.64 7.24 -0.76
CA SER A 39 2.15 5.90 -1.09
C SER A 39 2.97 5.96 -2.38
N TYR A 40 2.48 6.65 -3.41
CA TYR A 40 3.25 6.86 -4.65
C TYR A 40 4.55 7.60 -4.40
N THR A 41 4.50 8.73 -3.69
CA THR A 41 5.72 9.52 -3.42
C THR A 41 6.76 8.75 -2.62
N GLN A 42 6.33 7.91 -1.67
CA GLN A 42 7.24 7.02 -0.94
C GLN A 42 7.87 5.96 -1.87
N LEU A 43 7.12 5.38 -2.80
CA LEU A 43 7.63 4.40 -3.78
C LEU A 43 8.73 4.98 -4.66
N VAL A 44 8.58 6.24 -5.10
CA VAL A 44 9.53 6.92 -5.99
C VAL A 44 10.53 7.81 -5.25
N TRP A 45 10.61 7.69 -3.92
CA TRP A 45 11.46 8.55 -3.11
C TRP A 45 12.94 8.25 -3.36
N ALA A 46 13.62 9.14 -4.08
CA ALA A 46 14.99 8.93 -4.54
C ALA A 46 16.00 8.67 -3.41
N LYS A 47 15.69 9.10 -2.18
CA LYS A 47 16.54 8.90 -1.00
C LYS A 47 16.35 7.53 -0.36
N SER A 48 15.19 6.88 -0.49
CA SER A 48 14.96 5.52 0.02
C SER A 48 15.84 4.53 -0.72
N LYS A 49 16.54 3.65 0.02
CA LYS A 49 17.48 2.67 -0.54
C LYS A 49 17.18 1.24 -0.14
N LYS A 50 16.36 1.05 0.87
CA LYS A 50 15.96 -0.24 1.41
C LYS A 50 14.47 -0.25 1.62
N ILE A 51 13.89 -1.44 1.46
CA ILE A 51 12.49 -1.71 1.73
C ILE A 51 12.39 -3.07 2.43
N GLY A 52 11.51 -3.16 3.42
CA GLY A 52 11.08 -4.42 4.01
C GLY A 52 9.57 -4.45 4.11
N CYS A 53 8.93 -5.54 3.70
CA CYS A 53 7.47 -5.68 3.70
C CYS A 53 7.02 -6.94 4.44
N ALA A 54 5.80 -6.90 4.96
CA ALA A 54 5.09 -8.03 5.55
C ALA A 54 3.66 -8.07 5.04
N ILE A 55 3.15 -9.27 4.74
CA ILE A 55 1.76 -9.50 4.36
C ILE A 55 1.16 -10.53 5.33
N ASN A 56 -0.04 -10.26 5.82
CA ASN A 56 -0.77 -11.19 6.66
C ASN A 56 -2.27 -11.17 6.34
N ARG A 57 -2.92 -12.32 6.53
CA ARG A 57 -4.39 -12.41 6.48
C ARG A 57 -4.95 -12.10 7.85
N CYS A 58 -5.82 -11.10 7.93
CA CYS A 58 -6.50 -10.64 9.13
C CYS A 58 -7.98 -11.02 9.02
N PRO A 59 -8.47 -12.03 9.78
CA PRO A 59 -9.90 -12.35 9.81
C PRO A 59 -10.77 -11.16 10.22
N GLU A 60 -10.22 -10.32 11.11
CA GLU A 60 -10.84 -9.10 11.60
C GLU A 60 -9.77 -8.00 11.59
N LEU A 61 -9.89 -7.02 10.69
CA LEU A 61 -9.01 -5.85 10.66
C LEU A 61 -9.82 -4.61 11.11
N THR A 62 -9.36 -3.96 12.17
CA THR A 62 -9.91 -2.68 12.63
C THR A 62 -8.91 -1.57 12.35
N LEU A 63 -9.28 -0.66 11.46
CA LEU A 63 -8.59 0.60 11.18
C LEU A 63 -9.29 1.74 11.95
N PRO A 64 -8.64 2.91 12.12
CA PRO A 64 -9.23 4.02 12.88
C PRO A 64 -10.65 4.43 12.45
N GLU A 65 -11.01 4.23 11.19
CA GLU A 65 -12.31 4.61 10.62
C GLU A 65 -13.07 3.45 9.95
N GLU A 66 -12.52 2.23 9.95
CA GLU A 66 -13.08 1.13 9.16
C GLU A 66 -12.90 -0.24 9.82
N TYR A 67 -13.93 -1.09 9.71
CA TYR A 67 -13.85 -2.51 10.01
C TYR A 67 -13.89 -3.32 8.71
N VAL A 68 -12.86 -4.13 8.49
CA VAL A 68 -12.71 -4.94 7.27
C VAL A 68 -12.60 -6.43 7.65
N PRO A 69 -13.66 -7.24 7.42
CA PRO A 69 -13.58 -8.68 7.66
C PRO A 69 -12.78 -9.38 6.55
N ASN A 70 -12.02 -10.40 6.92
CA ASN A 70 -11.20 -11.23 6.01
C ASN A 70 -10.24 -10.41 5.12
N ALA A 71 -9.60 -9.39 5.70
CA ALA A 71 -8.67 -8.52 4.99
C ALA A 71 -7.29 -9.18 4.78
N TRP A 72 -6.63 -8.79 3.70
CA TRP A 72 -5.18 -8.95 3.56
C TRP A 72 -4.52 -7.63 3.92
N PHE A 73 -3.60 -7.66 4.89
CA PHE A 73 -2.88 -6.48 5.35
C PHE A 73 -1.44 -6.53 4.87
N LEU A 74 -1.08 -5.61 3.98
CA LEU A 74 0.28 -5.38 3.51
C LEU A 74 0.84 -4.13 4.18
N TYR A 75 2.05 -4.25 4.70
CA TYR A 75 2.78 -3.13 5.27
C TYR A 75 4.23 -3.15 4.79
N CYS A 76 4.75 -2.00 4.35
CA CYS A 76 6.12 -1.83 3.90
C CYS A 76 6.79 -0.66 4.62
N VAL A 77 8.05 -0.84 4.99
CA VAL A 77 8.90 0.17 5.64
C VAL A 77 10.07 0.48 4.72
N TYR A 78 10.38 1.77 4.57
CA TYR A 78 11.45 2.30 3.74
C TYR A 78 12.55 2.93 4.60
N ASP A 79 13.79 2.79 4.16
CA ASP A 79 14.97 3.37 4.82
C ASP A 79 16.01 3.89 3.79
N PRO A 80 16.61 5.08 3.99
CA PRO A 80 16.14 6.14 4.88
C PRO A 80 14.70 6.55 4.59
N LYS A 81 14.03 7.09 5.62
CA LYS A 81 12.73 7.74 5.46
C LYS A 81 12.83 8.93 4.48
#